data_AF-A0A9D7Y5Z4-F1
#
_entry.id   AF-A0A9D7Y5Z4-F1
#
_cell.length_a   1.000
_cell.length_b   1.000
_cell.length_c   1.000
_cell.angle_alpha   90.00
_cell.angle_beta   90.00
_cell.angle_gamma   90.00
#
_symmetry.space_group_name_H-M   'P 1'
#
loop_
_entity.id
_entity.type
_entity.pdbx_description
1 polymer ?
#
loop_
_entity_poly.entity_id
_entity_poly.type
_entity_poly.pdbx_seq_one_letter_code
_entity_poly.pdbx_strand_id
1 'polypeptide(L)'
;MRIVHYRTKSKDEYDVSDTIKIMDEYFPEVKYHLEIIDTEDLFKGVKSLINEDTNHLVVISTKHRNIFQNIFHKSISEFAAIHSTSPLLILTDKTSEVSV
;
A
#
# COMPACT_ATOMS: atom_id res chain seq x y z
N MET A 1 12.71 -7.10 2.42
CA MET A 1 11.32 -6.60 2.31
C MET A 1 11.25 -5.52 1.25
N ARG A 2 10.26 -5.54 0.34
CA ARG A 2 10.08 -4.50 -0.68
C ARG A 2 8.95 -3.57 -0.25
N ILE A 3 9.20 -2.27 -0.23
CA ILE A 3 8.22 -1.24 0.10
C ILE A 3 8.03 -0.40 -1.15
N VAL A 4 6.80 -0.30 -1.65
CA VAL A 4 6.46 0.48 -2.84
C VAL A 4 5.53 1.61 -2.44
N HIS A 5 5.95 2.85 -2.70
CA HIS A 5 5.15 4.05 -2.51
C HIS A 5 4.75 4.64 -3.86
N TYR A 6 3.45 4.64 -4.16
CA TYR A 6 2.92 5.27 -5.37
C TYR A 6 2.58 6.73 -5.13
N ARG A 7 3.17 7.65 -5.92
CA ARG A 7 2.89 9.09 -5.87
C ARG A 7 2.05 9.52 -7.08
N THR A 8 1.01 10.30 -6.85
CA THR A 8 0.24 10.93 -7.93
C THR A 8 0.67 12.39 -8.08
N LYS A 9 0.89 12.85 -9.32
CA LYS A 9 1.60 14.09 -9.69
C LYS A 9 1.04 15.42 -9.13
N SER A 10 0.01 15.43 -8.29
CA SER A 10 -0.67 16.68 -7.92
C SER A 10 -0.47 17.21 -6.50
N LYS A 11 -0.13 16.43 -5.46
CA LYS A 11 -0.13 16.99 -4.08
C LYS A 11 0.77 16.36 -3.00
N ASP A 12 1.47 15.26 -3.23
CA ASP A 12 2.23 14.61 -2.15
C ASP A 12 3.74 14.88 -2.30
N GLU A 13 4.23 15.91 -1.60
CA GLU A 13 5.62 15.93 -1.13
C GLU A 13 5.78 14.81 -0.09
N TYR A 14 5.92 13.58 -0.56
CA TYR A 14 6.28 12.46 0.30
C TYR A 14 7.78 12.55 0.61
N ASP A 15 8.10 12.80 1.89
CA ASP A 15 9.48 12.75 2.36
C ASP A 15 9.87 11.29 2.67
N VAL A 16 10.65 10.74 1.76
CA VAL A 16 11.28 9.42 1.85
C VAL A 16 12.06 9.26 3.15
N SER A 17 12.63 10.36 3.64
CA SER A 17 13.46 10.38 4.84
C SER A 17 12.71 9.92 6.08
N ASP A 18 11.41 10.21 6.18
CA ASP A 18 10.61 9.80 7.35
C ASP A 18 10.36 8.29 7.37
N THR A 19 10.18 7.68 6.20
CA THR A 19 10.04 6.21 6.12
C THR A 19 11.36 5.51 6.40
N ILE A 20 12.47 6.06 5.93
CA ILE A 20 13.81 5.55 6.28
C ILE A 20 14.03 5.65 7.79
N LYS A 21 13.75 6.81 8.41
CA LYS A 21 13.87 6.99 9.86
C LYS A 21 13.05 5.96 10.65
N ILE A 22 11.78 5.77 10.29
CA ILE A 22 10.91 4.79 10.96
C ILE A 22 11.47 3.37 10.82
N MET A 23 11.93 3.00 9.63
CA MET A 23 12.51 1.68 9.41
C MET A 23 13.79 1.46 10.21
N ASP A 24 14.67 2.46 10.24
CA ASP A 24 15.94 2.38 10.96
C ASP A 24 15.74 2.40 12.48
N GLU A 25 14.73 3.13 12.98
CA GLU A 25 14.43 3.24 14.42
C GLU A 25 13.72 1.99 14.96
N TYR A 26 12.67 1.52 14.28
CA TYR A 26 11.82 0.44 14.78
C TYR A 26 12.22 -0.94 14.24
N PHE A 27 12.92 -1.01 13.11
CA PHE A 27 13.25 -2.26 12.42
C PHE A 27 14.72 -2.30 11.93
N PRO A 28 15.72 -1.99 12.78
CA PRO A 28 17.12 -1.80 12.36
C PRO A 28 17.76 -3.04 11.70
N GLU A 29 17.27 -4.24 12.01
CA GLU A 29 17.80 -5.50 11.46
C GLU A 29 17.10 -5.92 10.15
N VAL A 30 15.99 -5.27 9.79
CA VAL A 30 15.19 -5.62 8.62
C VAL A 30 15.81 -4.99 7.38
N LYS A 31 16.34 -5.83 6.49
CA LYS A 31 16.75 -5.37 5.16
C LYS A 31 15.54 -5.04 4.30
N TYR A 32 15.43 -3.78 3.87
CA TYR A 32 14.36 -3.32 2.99
C TYR A 32 14.87 -2.62 1.73
N HIS A 33 14.03 -2.59 0.71
CA HIS A 33 14.21 -1.81 -0.50
C HIS A 33 12.98 -0.92 -0.67
N LEU A 34 13.19 0.39 -0.81
CA LEU A 34 12.14 1.38 -0.95
C LEU A 34 12.09 1.88 -2.39
N GLU A 35 10.94 1.72 -3.03
CA GLU A 35 10.67 2.18 -4.39
C GLU A 35 9.59 3.26 -4.38
N ILE A 36 9.83 4.34 -5.11
CA ILE A 36 8.87 5.42 -5.29
C ILE A 36 8.47 5.42 -6.75
N ILE A 37 7.18 5.20 -7.02
CA ILE A 37 6.66 5.07 -8.37
C ILE A 37 5.67 6.21 -8.61
N ASP A 38 6.03 7.11 -9.51
CA ASP A 38 5.10 8.12 -10.00
C ASP A 38 4.06 7.46 -10.92
N THR A 39 2.78 7.62 -10.59
CA THR A 39 1.68 7.07 -11.36
C THR A 39 0.53 8.05 -11.50
N GLU A 40 -0.16 7.99 -12.64
CA GLU A 40 -1.42 8.70 -12.86
C GLU A 40 -2.62 7.81 -12.50
N ASP A 41 -2.39 6.50 -12.34
CA ASP A 41 -3.39 5.49 -11.99
C ASP A 41 -2.84 4.56 -10.88
N LEU A 42 -3.22 4.86 -9.64
CA LEU A 42 -2.85 4.08 -8.46
C LEU A 42 -3.40 2.65 -8.52
N PHE A 43 -4.61 2.47 -9.05
CA PHE A 43 -5.27 1.17 -9.12
C PHE A 43 -4.56 0.23 -10.10
N LYS A 44 -4.13 0.75 -11.26
CA LYS A 44 -3.29 -0.02 -12.20
C LYS A 44 -1.94 -0.39 -11.60
N GLY A 45 -1.32 0.53 -10.86
CA GLY A 45 -0.08 0.26 -10.12
C GLY A 45 -0.23 -0.92 -9.16
N VAL A 46 -1.22 -0.84 -8.26
CA VAL A 46 -1.49 -1.89 -7.27
C VAL A 46 -1.80 -3.25 -7.92
N LYS A 47 -2.62 -3.29 -8.98
CA LYS A 47 -2.89 -4.55 -9.71
C LYS A 47 -1.62 -5.17 -10.31
N SER A 48 -0.73 -4.32 -10.82
CA SER A 48 0.54 -4.80 -11.38
C SER A 48 1.41 -5.42 -10.28
N LEU A 49 1.48 -4.77 -9.12
CA LEU A 49 2.22 -5.27 -7.95
C LEU A 49 1.67 -6.62 -7.44
N ILE A 50 0.35 -6.75 -7.37
CA ILE A 50 -0.32 -7.99 -6.94
C ILE A 50 0.00 -9.15 -7.88
N ASN A 51 0.13 -8.89 -9.18
CA ASN A 51 0.34 -9.94 -10.19
C ASN A 51 1.82 -10.22 -10.50
N GLU A 52 2.75 -9.49 -9.90
CA GLU A 52 4.18 -9.54 -10.26
C GLU A 52 4.87 -10.82 -9.76
N ASP A 53 4.55 -11.27 -8.54
CA ASP A 53 5.12 -12.49 -7.95
C ASP A 53 4.15 -13.19 -7.01
N THR A 54 3.86 -14.46 -7.30
CA THR A 54 2.91 -15.31 -6.56
C THR A 54 3.44 -15.82 -5.22
N ASN A 55 4.76 -15.72 -5.00
CA ASN A 55 5.41 -16.27 -3.81
C ASN A 55 5.53 -15.25 -2.66
N HIS A 56 4.97 -14.05 -2.83
CA HIS A 56 5.08 -12.96 -1.87
C HIS A 56 3.73 -12.55 -1.30
N LEU A 57 3.70 -12.32 0.02
CA LEU A 57 2.57 -11.68 0.66
C LEU A 57 2.57 -10.20 0.28
N VAL A 58 1.50 -9.75 -0.38
CA VAL A 58 1.30 -8.34 -0.67
C VAL A 58 0.54 -7.71 0.50
N VAL A 59 1.15 -6.72 1.14
CA VAL A 59 0.54 -5.98 2.25
C VAL A 59 0.18 -4.58 1.79
N ILE A 60 -1.09 -4.21 1.91
CA ILE A 60 -1.58 -2.87 1.56
C ILE A 60 -2.04 -2.18 2.83
N SER A 61 -1.38 -1.08 3.19
CA SER A 61 -1.76 -0.21 4.31
C SER A 61 -2.45 1.04 3.80
N THR A 62 -3.64 1.33 4.33
CA THR A 62 -4.40 2.55 3.99
C THR A 62 -4.31 3.56 5.11
N LYS A 63 -3.76 4.75 4.84
CA LYS A 63 -3.88 5.90 5.76
C LYS A 63 -5.06 6.76 5.32
N HIS A 64 -5.89 7.18 6.28
CA HIS A 64 -7.06 8.07 6.12
C HIS A 64 -6.95 9.03 4.91
N ARG A 65 -7.60 8.70 3.80
CA ARG A 65 -7.86 9.60 2.65
C ARG A 65 -8.84 8.92 1.68
N ASN A 66 -9.85 9.66 1.25
CA ASN A 66 -10.97 9.26 0.34
C ASN A 66 -10.58 8.50 -0.94
N ILE A 67 -9.29 8.43 -1.28
CA ILE A 67 -8.73 7.74 -2.44
C ILE A 67 -8.92 6.22 -2.30
N PHE A 68 -8.81 5.69 -1.07
CA PHE A 68 -8.94 4.26 -0.82
C PHE A 68 -10.38 3.79 -0.60
N GLN A 69 -11.35 4.67 -0.31
CA GLN A 69 -12.77 4.27 -0.39
C GLN A 69 -13.17 3.89 -1.83
N ASN A 70 -12.56 4.52 -2.83
CA ASN A 70 -12.79 4.20 -4.25
C ASN A 70 -11.93 3.03 -4.77
N ILE A 71 -10.76 2.79 -4.18
CA ILE A 71 -9.88 1.67 -4.56
C ILE A 71 -10.32 0.38 -3.85
N PHE A 72 -10.64 0.45 -2.55
CA PHE A 72 -11.33 -0.60 -1.79
C PHE A 72 -12.85 -0.56 -1.96
N HIS A 73 -13.33 0.18 -2.97
CA HIS A 73 -14.61 -0.17 -3.56
C HIS A 73 -14.48 -1.59 -4.14
N LYS A 74 -15.64 -2.22 -4.39
CA LYS A 74 -15.79 -3.58 -4.90
C LYS A 74 -14.65 -4.07 -5.82
N SER A 75 -14.08 -3.24 -6.68
CA SER A 75 -13.06 -3.55 -7.69
C SER A 75 -11.70 -4.12 -7.21
N ILE A 76 -11.02 -3.61 -6.16
CA ILE A 76 -9.76 -4.27 -5.69
C ILE A 76 -10.10 -5.57 -4.99
N SER A 77 -11.09 -5.58 -4.12
CA SER A 77 -11.46 -6.80 -3.39
C SER A 77 -11.98 -7.88 -4.34
N GLU A 78 -12.74 -7.50 -5.38
CA GLU A 78 -13.19 -8.37 -6.47
C GLU A 78 -12.02 -8.83 -7.34
N PHE A 79 -11.10 -7.93 -7.70
CA PHE A 79 -9.88 -8.31 -8.41
C PHE A 79 -9.02 -9.28 -7.58
N ALA A 80 -8.86 -9.02 -6.29
CA ALA A 80 -8.08 -9.87 -5.40
C ALA A 80 -8.73 -11.24 -5.22
N ALA A 81 -10.05 -11.28 -5.00
CA ALA A 81 -10.80 -12.51 -4.82
C ALA A 81 -10.88 -13.37 -6.10
N ILE A 82 -10.91 -12.75 -7.28
CA ILE A 82 -11.12 -13.46 -8.55
C ILE A 82 -9.79 -13.73 -9.28
N HIS A 83 -8.80 -12.84 -9.16
CA HIS A 83 -7.63 -12.83 -10.04
C HIS A 83 -6.28 -12.78 -9.33
N SER A 84 -6.22 -12.57 -8.00
CA SER A 84 -4.93 -12.55 -7.31
C SER A 84 -4.32 -13.95 -7.27
N THR A 85 -3.12 -14.06 -7.78
CA THR A 85 -2.27 -15.25 -7.65
C THR A 85 -1.37 -15.18 -6.42
N SER A 86 -1.37 -14.05 -5.70
CA SER A 86 -0.58 -13.83 -4.49
C SER A 86 -1.46 -13.71 -3.23
N PRO A 87 -0.99 -14.17 -2.06
CA PRO A 87 -1.65 -13.88 -0.79
C PRO A 87 -1.71 -12.36 -0.55
N LEU A 88 -2.87 -11.85 -0.12
CA LEU A 88 -3.09 -10.42 0.11
C LEU A 88 -3.50 -10.16 1.56
N LEU A 89 -2.82 -9.22 2.23
CA LEU A 89 -3.19 -8.69 3.54
C LEU A 89 -3.51 -7.20 3.41
N ILE A 90 -4.72 -6.84 3.81
CA ILE A 90 -5.20 -5.45 3.76
C ILE A 90 -5.33 -4.94 5.20
N LEU A 91 -4.63 -3.86 5.51
CA LEU A 91 -4.69 -3.19 6.81
C LEU A 91 -5.54 -1.92 6.68
N THR A 92 -6.76 -1.97 7.23
CA THR A 92 -7.70 -0.85 7.25
C THR A 92 -7.72 -0.18 8.62
N ASP A 93 -7.73 1.15 8.65
CA ASP A 93 -7.95 1.90 9.87
C ASP A 93 -9.45 1.83 10.23
N LYS A 94 -9.80 1.04 11.26
CA LYS A 94 -11.10 1.17 11.94
C LYS A 94 -10.84 1.92 13.24
N THR A 95 -10.96 3.23 13.22
CA THR A 95 -11.25 3.97 14.45
C THR A 95 -12.66 3.57 14.88
N SER A 96 -12.75 2.61 15.80
CA SER A 96 -13.96 2.44 16.59
C SER A 96 -14.16 3.74 17.37
N GLU A 97 -15.10 4.59 16.94
CA GLU A 97 -15.56 5.70 17.79
C GLU A 97 -16.14 5.07 19.06
N VAL A 98 -15.36 5.10 20.14
CA VAL A 98 -15.92 4.92 21.47
C VAL A 98 -16.65 6.22 21.78
N SER A 99 -17.97 6.22 21.55
CA SER A 99 -18.85 7.27 22.04
C SER A 99 -18.78 7.24 23.58
N VAL A 100 -18.15 8.24 24.17
CA VAL A 100 -18.20 8.54 25.61
C VAL A 100 -19.30 9.55 25.85
#